data_AF-A0A6B3IE16-F1
#
_entry.id   AF-A0A6B3IE16-F1
#
_cell.length_a   1.000
_cell.length_b   1.000
_cell.length_c   1.000
_cell.angle_alpha   90.00
_cell.angle_beta   90.00
_cell.angle_gamma   90.00
#
_symmetry.space_group_name_H-M   'P 1'
#
loop_
_entity.id
_entity.type
_entity.pdbx_description
1 polymer ?
#
loop_
_entity_poly.entity_id
_entity_poly.type
_entity_poly.pdbx_seq_one_letter_code
_entity_poly.pdbx_strand_id
1 'polypeptide(L)'
;PWSRRLARRCAEVVTVEPVPHLAGHLRRTLPSNVRVVQGAATDREGGTVQLWFPEGDEGDRGVSSLERRDIHAHSVDVPSLTIDGLGLHGVGFVKMDVDGGEVAALRGAAELLRRDRPA
;
A
#
# COMPACT_ATOMS: atom_id res chain seq x y z
N PRO A 1 -0.06 10.95 8.59
CA PRO A 1 -0.35 9.56 8.14
C PRO A 1 -0.37 8.53 9.28
N TRP A 2 -1.13 7.44 9.11
CA TRP A 2 -1.22 6.31 10.05
C TRP A 2 0.17 5.74 10.41
N SER A 3 1.07 5.63 9.43
CA SER A 3 2.44 5.12 9.64
C SER A 3 3.19 5.86 10.75
N ARG A 4 3.07 7.20 10.83
CA ARG A 4 3.72 7.99 11.91
C ARG A 4 3.11 7.70 13.29
N ARG A 5 1.81 7.42 13.34
CA ARG A 5 1.10 7.09 14.60
C ARG A 5 1.43 5.67 15.07
N LEU A 6 1.57 4.74 14.13
CA LEU A 6 1.96 3.35 14.37
C LEU A 6 3.43 3.23 14.73
N ALA A 7 4.32 4.02 14.12
CA ALA A 7 5.75 4.04 14.43
C ALA A 7 6.06 4.36 15.91
N ARG A 8 5.13 5.02 16.62
CA ARG A 8 5.22 5.30 18.06
C ARG A 8 4.75 4.15 18.96
N ARG A 9 4.14 3.11 18.40
CA ARG A 9 3.48 2.01 19.10
C ARG A 9 4.02 0.64 18.71
N CYS A 10 4.62 0.53 17.54
CA CYS A 10 5.17 -0.70 16.98
C CYS A 10 6.70 -0.64 16.98
N ALA A 11 7.35 -1.79 17.16
CA ALA A 11 8.80 -1.90 17.03
C ALA A 11 9.24 -1.61 15.59
N GLU A 12 8.49 -2.11 14.61
CA GLU A 12 8.71 -1.90 13.17
C GLU A 12 7.36 -1.61 12.49
N VAL A 13 7.39 -0.79 11.43
CA VAL A 13 6.25 -0.55 10.55
C VAL A 13 6.70 -0.70 9.10
N VAL A 14 5.95 -1.49 8.32
CA VAL A 14 6.09 -1.54 6.86
C VAL A 14 4.91 -0.77 6.26
N THR A 15 5.20 0.23 5.43
CA THR A 15 4.18 1.01 4.71
C THR A 15 4.30 0.73 3.22
N VAL A 16 3.19 0.31 2.61
CA VAL A 16 3.05 0.15 1.16
C VAL A 16 2.31 1.38 0.63
N GLU A 17 2.91 2.08 -0.32
CA GLU A 17 2.36 3.30 -0.93
C GLU A 17 2.58 3.24 -2.44
N PRO A 18 1.53 3.18 -3.28
CA PRO A 18 1.70 3.08 -4.72
C PRO A 18 2.11 4.40 -5.37
N VAL A 19 1.73 5.56 -4.81
CA VAL A 19 1.97 6.87 -5.41
C VAL A 19 3.44 7.29 -5.23
N PRO A 20 4.24 7.47 -6.31
CA PRO A 20 5.69 7.63 -6.20
C PRO A 20 6.15 8.83 -5.36
N HIS A 21 5.55 10.01 -5.55
CA HIS A 21 5.98 11.20 -4.78
C HIS A 21 5.58 11.11 -3.32
N LEU A 22 4.44 10.49 -2.99
CA LEU A 22 4.03 10.20 -1.61
C LEU A 22 4.97 9.18 -0.96
N ALA A 23 5.31 8.09 -1.65
CA ALA A 23 6.30 7.12 -1.15
C ALA A 23 7.65 7.81 -0.87
N GLY A 24 8.09 8.69 -1.78
CA GLY A 24 9.27 9.53 -1.59
C GLY A 24 9.17 10.44 -0.38
N HIS A 25 8.03 11.10 -0.18
CA HIS A 25 7.77 11.96 0.98
C HIS A 25 7.81 11.17 2.30
N LEU A 26 7.18 9.99 2.34
CA LEU A 26 7.16 9.12 3.52
C LEU A 26 8.58 8.67 3.90
N ARG A 27 9.40 8.28 2.92
CA ARG A 27 10.81 7.91 3.15
C ARG A 27 11.62 9.03 3.81
N ARG A 28 11.35 10.29 3.46
CA ARG A 28 12.10 11.44 4.00
C ARG A 28 11.62 11.90 5.38
N THR A 29 10.38 11.58 5.76
CA THR A 29 9.71 12.24 6.90
C THR A 29 9.33 11.30 8.04
N LEU A 30 9.33 9.99 7.80
CA LEU A 30 9.01 8.99 8.81
C LEU A 30 10.24 8.58 9.63
N PRO A 31 10.04 8.10 10.87
CA PRO A 31 11.14 7.61 11.71
C PRO A 31 11.83 6.38 11.10
N SER A 32 13.03 6.07 11.60
CA SER A 32 13.88 4.97 11.10
C SER A 32 13.29 3.58 11.26
N ASN A 33 12.32 3.39 12.16
CA ASN A 33 11.61 2.12 12.31
C ASN A 33 10.47 1.93 11.29
N VAL A 34 10.38 2.78 10.26
CA VAL A 34 9.43 2.62 9.16
C VAL A 34 10.14 2.28 7.86
N ARG A 35 9.84 1.10 7.29
CA ARG A 35 10.23 0.71 5.94
C ARG A 35 9.13 1.11 4.95
N VAL A 36 9.47 1.89 3.93
CA VAL A 36 8.51 2.30 2.88
C VAL A 36 8.77 1.51 1.59
N VAL A 37 7.77 0.73 1.19
CA VAL A 37 7.74 -0.04 -0.06
C VAL A 37 6.84 0.71 -1.04
N GLN A 38 7.39 1.06 -2.21
CA GLN A 38 6.60 1.71 -3.26
C GLN A 38 5.99 0.64 -4.16
N GLY A 39 4.67 0.62 -4.27
CA GLY A 39 3.93 -0.31 -5.10
C GLY A 39 2.50 -0.48 -4.63
N ALA A 40 1.66 -1.05 -5.50
CA ALA A 40 0.30 -1.41 -5.19
C ALA A 40 0.26 -2.83 -4.59
N ALA A 41 -0.41 -2.97 -3.44
CA ALA A 41 -0.71 -4.28 -2.88
C ALA A 41 -1.80 -4.97 -3.71
N THR A 42 -1.50 -6.15 -4.23
CA THR A 42 -2.33 -6.93 -5.17
C THR A 42 -2.16 -8.43 -4.88
N ASP A 43 -2.76 -9.28 -5.70
CA ASP A 43 -2.61 -10.74 -5.68
C ASP A 43 -1.54 -11.28 -6.66
N ARG A 44 -0.73 -10.39 -7.27
CA ARG A 44 0.28 -10.74 -8.27
C ARG A 44 1.54 -9.89 -8.17
N GLU A 45 2.68 -10.50 -8.46
CA GLU A 45 3.99 -9.85 -8.38
C GLU A 45 4.70 -9.78 -9.75
N GLY A 46 5.76 -8.97 -9.83
CA GLY A 46 6.66 -8.95 -11.00
C GLY A 46 6.15 -8.16 -12.21
N GLY A 47 5.07 -7.39 -12.07
CA GLY A 47 4.51 -6.55 -13.13
C GLY A 47 4.10 -5.16 -12.66
N THR A 48 3.40 -4.43 -13.52
CA THR A 48 2.74 -3.16 -13.18
C THR A 48 1.22 -3.31 -13.16
N VAL A 49 0.57 -2.38 -12.46
CA VAL A 49 -0.87 -2.15 -12.49
C VAL A 49 -1.13 -0.67 -12.71
N GLN A 50 -2.30 -0.35 -13.28
CA GLN A 50 -2.73 1.03 -13.44
C GLN A 50 -3.35 1.52 -12.14
N LEU A 51 -2.79 2.60 -11.61
CA LEU A 51 -3.41 3.38 -10.54
C LEU A 51 -4.13 4.57 -11.18
N TRP A 52 -5.44 4.63 -11.01
CA TRP A 52 -6.31 5.64 -11.59
C TRP A 52 -6.52 6.83 -10.65
N PHE A 53 -6.64 8.01 -11.24
CA PHE A 53 -6.77 9.29 -10.53
C PHE A 53 -7.88 10.14 -11.13
N PRO A 54 -8.58 10.94 -10.31
CA PRO A 54 -9.45 11.98 -10.83
C PRO A 54 -8.70 13.07 -11.59
N GLU A 55 -9.44 13.88 -12.35
CA GLU A 55 -8.88 15.05 -13.03
C GLU A 55 -8.16 15.98 -12.04
N GLY A 56 -6.94 16.37 -12.40
CA GLY A 56 -6.08 17.24 -11.59
C GLY A 56 -5.59 16.65 -10.26
N ASP A 57 -5.74 15.35 -10.02
CA ASP A 57 -5.18 14.66 -8.85
C ASP A 57 -3.86 13.96 -9.18
N GLU A 58 -2.91 14.02 -8.26
CA GLU A 58 -1.69 13.20 -8.33
C GLU A 58 -1.69 12.09 -7.26
N GLY A 59 -2.72 12.03 -6.40
CA GLY A 59 -2.87 11.04 -5.33
C GLY A 59 -2.97 11.64 -3.93
N ASP A 60 -2.83 12.97 -3.80
CA ASP A 60 -2.81 13.64 -2.49
C ASP A 60 -4.17 13.64 -1.79
N ARG A 61 -5.26 13.49 -2.54
CA ARG A 61 -6.63 13.47 -1.98
C ARG A 61 -7.05 12.10 -1.45
N GLY A 62 -6.26 11.05 -1.68
CA GLY A 62 -6.56 9.70 -1.19
C GLY A 62 -7.76 9.04 -1.88
N VAL A 63 -8.04 9.39 -3.12
CA VAL A 63 -9.13 8.84 -3.96
C VAL A 63 -8.59 8.16 -5.23
N SER A 64 -7.31 7.81 -5.24
CA SER A 64 -6.74 6.99 -6.31
C SER A 64 -7.12 5.53 -6.11
N SER A 65 -7.34 4.81 -7.22
CA SER A 65 -7.87 3.43 -7.16
C SER A 65 -7.22 2.51 -8.18
N LEU A 66 -7.10 1.23 -7.83
CA LEU A 66 -6.71 0.19 -8.80
C LEU A 66 -7.86 -0.18 -9.76
N GLU A 67 -9.09 0.23 -9.44
CA GLU A 67 -10.27 0.05 -10.28
C GLU A 67 -10.64 1.37 -10.96
N ARG A 68 -10.82 1.33 -12.29
CA ARG A 68 -11.30 2.50 -13.02
C ARG A 68 -12.78 2.74 -12.72
N ARG A 69 -13.14 3.99 -12.40
CA ARG A 69 -14.50 4.48 -12.14
C ARG A 69 -14.71 5.79 -12.91
N ASP A 70 -15.95 6.27 -12.98
CA ASP A 70 -16.33 7.46 -13.75
C ASP A 70 -15.62 8.75 -13.28
N ILE A 71 -15.22 8.80 -12.01
CA ILE A 71 -14.48 9.93 -11.45
C ILE A 71 -13.02 10.00 -11.92
N HIS A 72 -12.48 8.93 -12.50
CA HIS A 72 -11.08 8.83 -12.89
C HIS A 72 -10.85 9.29 -14.33
N ALA A 73 -9.86 10.15 -14.53
CA ALA A 73 -9.52 10.75 -15.82
C ALA A 73 -8.21 10.23 -16.41
N HIS A 74 -7.24 9.89 -15.56
CA HIS A 74 -5.92 9.41 -16.00
C HIS A 74 -5.38 8.32 -15.07
N SER A 75 -4.28 7.69 -15.46
CA SER A 75 -3.61 6.66 -14.67
C SER A 75 -2.09 6.73 -14.77
N VAL A 76 -1.41 6.10 -13.82
CA VAL A 76 0.02 5.84 -13.89
C VAL A 76 0.30 4.36 -13.63
N ASP A 77 1.32 3.82 -14.29
CA ASP A 77 1.82 2.47 -14.02
C ASP A 77 2.61 2.45 -12.72
N VAL A 78 2.19 1.61 -11.78
CA VAL A 78 2.89 1.39 -10.51
C VAL A 78 3.29 -0.08 -10.35
N PRO A 79 4.40 -0.39 -9.67
CA PRO A 79 4.78 -1.77 -9.39
C PRO A 79 3.68 -2.53 -8.64
N SER A 80 3.41 -3.75 -9.07
CA SER A 80 2.50 -4.70 -8.42
C SER A 80 3.28 -5.59 -7.46
N LEU A 81 2.81 -5.71 -6.22
CA LEU A 81 3.39 -6.61 -5.23
C LEU A 81 2.31 -7.38 -4.48
N THR A 82 2.67 -8.53 -3.93
CA THR A 82 1.90 -9.22 -2.89
C THR A 82 2.46 -8.85 -1.53
N ILE A 83 1.63 -8.84 -0.49
CA ILE A 83 2.09 -8.64 0.89
C ILE A 83 2.92 -9.84 1.34
N ASP A 84 2.54 -11.05 0.94
CA ASP A 84 3.27 -12.29 1.23
C ASP A 84 4.68 -12.26 0.61
N GLY A 85 4.83 -11.71 -0.60
CA GLY A 85 6.11 -11.51 -1.28
C GLY A 85 7.07 -10.55 -0.56
N LEU A 86 6.60 -9.77 0.42
CA LEU A 86 7.47 -8.96 1.27
C LEU A 86 8.22 -9.77 2.33
N GLY A 87 7.85 -11.04 2.55
CA GLY A 87 8.51 -11.94 3.50
C GLY A 87 8.40 -11.47 4.96
N LEU A 88 7.31 -10.78 5.30
CA LEU A 88 7.08 -10.29 6.66
C LEU A 88 6.66 -11.43 7.58
N HIS A 89 7.08 -11.39 8.84
CA HIS A 89 6.74 -12.37 9.88
C HIS A 89 6.44 -11.68 11.21
N GLY A 90 5.58 -12.30 12.02
CA GLY A 90 5.21 -11.77 13.34
C GLY A 90 4.40 -10.48 13.25
N VAL A 91 3.61 -10.31 12.17
CA VAL A 91 2.81 -9.12 11.96
C VAL A 91 1.58 -9.15 12.87
N GLY A 92 1.56 -8.30 13.89
CA GLY A 92 0.46 -8.25 14.87
C GLY A 92 -0.72 -7.34 14.49
N PHE A 93 -0.59 -6.51 13.46
CA PHE A 93 -1.63 -5.55 13.06
C PHE A 93 -1.51 -5.19 11.57
N VAL A 94 -2.64 -5.15 10.85
CA VAL A 94 -2.70 -4.71 9.46
C VAL A 94 -3.73 -3.60 9.30
N LYS A 95 -3.27 -2.40 8.93
CA LYS A 95 -4.14 -1.34 8.43
C LYS A 95 -4.22 -1.44 6.92
N MET A 96 -5.42 -1.66 6.39
CA MET A 96 -5.72 -1.67 4.95
C MET A 96 -6.80 -0.65 4.62
N ASP A 97 -6.55 0.14 3.58
CA ASP A 97 -7.38 1.27 3.12
C ASP A 97 -6.83 1.61 1.74
N VAL A 98 -7.28 0.84 0.77
CA VAL A 98 -6.75 0.81 -0.60
C VAL A 98 -7.94 0.82 -1.54
N ASP A 99 -8.35 1.99 -2.03
CA ASP A 99 -9.61 2.12 -2.75
C ASP A 99 -9.66 1.22 -3.99
N GLY A 100 -10.57 0.24 -4.00
CA GLY A 100 -10.76 -0.73 -5.09
C GLY A 100 -9.68 -1.82 -5.16
N GLY A 101 -8.76 -1.89 -4.20
CA GLY A 101 -7.68 -2.87 -4.15
C GLY A 101 -7.84 -3.95 -3.08
N GLU A 102 -8.86 -3.88 -2.23
CA GLU A 102 -8.92 -4.62 -0.97
C GLU A 102 -8.94 -6.13 -1.18
N VAL A 103 -9.75 -6.62 -2.13
CA VAL A 103 -9.85 -8.06 -2.39
C VAL A 103 -8.53 -8.62 -2.90
N ALA A 104 -7.87 -7.93 -3.83
CA ALA A 104 -6.58 -8.36 -4.37
C ALA A 104 -5.48 -8.30 -3.29
N ALA A 105 -5.44 -7.21 -2.51
CA ALA A 105 -4.48 -7.07 -1.41
C ALA A 105 -4.66 -8.15 -0.34
N LEU A 106 -5.90 -8.50 0.02
CA LEU A 106 -6.19 -9.59 0.96
C LEU A 106 -5.75 -10.95 0.42
N ARG A 107 -5.97 -11.23 -0.86
CA ARG A 107 -5.50 -12.47 -1.52
C ARG A 107 -3.98 -12.56 -1.54
N GLY A 108 -3.29 -11.46 -1.85
CA GLY A 108 -1.83 -11.38 -1.80
C GLY A 108 -1.24 -11.31 -0.39
N ALA A 109 -2.07 -11.33 0.66
CA ALA A 109 -1.65 -11.39 2.06
C ALA A 109 -2.13 -12.69 2.75
N ALA A 110 -2.66 -13.65 1.98
CA ALA A 110 -3.39 -14.77 2.53
C ALA A 110 -2.51 -15.66 3.43
N GLU A 111 -1.23 -15.82 3.13
CA GLU A 111 -0.31 -16.58 3.98
C GLU A 111 -0.02 -15.86 5.29
N LEU A 112 0.31 -14.58 5.21
CA LEU A 112 0.51 -13.73 6.39
C LEU A 112 -0.72 -13.73 7.29
N LEU A 113 -1.90 -13.49 6.74
CA LEU A 113 -3.14 -13.43 7.52
C LEU A 113 -3.45 -14.76 8.22
N ARG A 114 -3.23 -15.89 7.53
CA ARG A 114 -3.44 -17.22 8.10
C ARG A 114 -2.45 -17.55 9.21
N ARG A 115 -1.18 -17.19 9.01
CA ARG A 115 -0.05 -17.50 9.89
C ARG A 115 -0.04 -16.61 11.13
N ASP A 116 -0.08 -15.30 10.93
CA ASP A 116 0.17 -14.32 12.00
C ASP A 116 -1.12 -13.84 12.69
N ARG A 117 -2.28 -13.97 12.01
CA ARG A 117 -3.61 -13.55 12.52
C ARG A 117 -3.60 -12.13 13.12
N PRO A 118 -3.13 -11.13 12.36
CA PRO A 118 -3.10 -9.75 12.83
C PRO A 118 -4.51 -9.26 13.16
N ALA A 119 -4.57 -8.30 14.09
CA ALA A 119 -5.74 -7.45 14.25
C ALA A 119 -5.93 -6.51 13.04
#